data_AF-A0A7S1D8J7-F1
#
_entry.id   AF-A0A7S1D8J7-F1
#
_cell.length_a   1.000
_cell.length_b   1.000
_cell.length_c   1.000
_cell.angle_alpha   90.00
_cell.angle_beta   90.00
_cell.angle_gamma   90.00
#
_symmetry.space_group_name_H-M   'P 1'
#
loop_
_entity.id
_entity.type
_entity.pdbx_description
1 polymer ?
#
loop_
_entity_poly.entity_id
_entity_poly.type
_entity_poly.pdbx_seq_one_letter_code
_entity_poly.pdbx_strand_id
1 'polypeptide(L)'
;ELFDELLDEENVSSSQAPFYLLPDWAFDIVHEFVYQFQGYCQFRATVQSSAKKHNVDVENPSSNAPHHLLENLTILSQNRDAWAVEFVMQYLSRLISVGKSSDVPAYQYLGIFASIALSRLECLMGDYRGCLSAGLPVMTDNNSFSVTKDGETLQSNEIVQSVFSARLSWAYHAGVSYLMLRRYKDATRILGGICSYMLRGFKTGQLRKLPG
;
A
#
# COMPACT_ATOMS: atom_id res chain seq x y z
N GLU A 1 7.68 -11.95 -12.88
CA GLU A 1 8.63 -12.93 -12.32
C GLU A 1 8.62 -12.94 -10.79
N LEU A 2 9.19 -11.98 -10.05
CA LEU A 2 9.18 -12.04 -8.56
C LEU A 2 7.76 -11.99 -7.92
N PHE A 3 6.89 -11.09 -8.41
CA PHE A 3 5.52 -11.02 -7.89
C PHE A 3 4.68 -12.22 -8.32
N ASP A 4 4.93 -12.79 -9.50
CA ASP A 4 4.25 -14.00 -9.94
C ASP A 4 4.69 -15.19 -9.06
N GLU A 5 5.97 -15.30 -8.74
CA GLU A 5 6.51 -16.27 -7.78
C GLU A 5 5.93 -16.11 -6.36
N LEU A 6 5.70 -14.86 -5.91
CA LEU A 6 5.00 -14.59 -4.65
C LEU A 6 3.50 -14.94 -4.68
N LEU A 7 2.92 -15.05 -5.88
CA LEU A 7 1.50 -15.27 -6.09
C LEU A 7 1.18 -16.71 -6.55
N ASP A 8 2.19 -17.49 -6.94
CA ASP A 8 2.05 -18.87 -7.39
C ASP A 8 1.70 -19.79 -6.21
N GLU A 9 0.43 -20.20 -6.20
CA GLU A 9 -0.20 -20.99 -5.14
C GLU A 9 0.38 -22.40 -5.04
N GLU A 10 0.98 -22.92 -6.13
CA GLU A 10 1.55 -24.28 -6.18
C GLU A 10 2.77 -24.45 -5.26
N ASN A 11 3.59 -23.40 -5.11
CA ASN A 11 4.78 -23.42 -4.27
C ASN A 11 4.48 -23.27 -2.76
N VAL A 12 3.25 -22.93 -2.38
CA VAL A 12 2.83 -22.84 -0.96
C VAL A 12 2.78 -24.24 -0.32
N SER A 13 2.65 -25.30 -1.13
CA SER A 13 2.57 -26.69 -0.67
C SER A 13 3.91 -27.45 -0.69
N SER A 14 4.86 -27.03 -1.52
CA SER A 14 6.18 -27.63 -1.60
C SER A 14 7.10 -27.01 -0.55
N SER A 15 7.65 -27.82 0.34
CA SER A 15 8.55 -27.48 1.45
C SER A 15 9.94 -26.94 1.01
N GLN A 16 9.99 -26.10 -0.02
CA GLN A 16 11.22 -25.65 -0.66
C GLN A 16 11.62 -24.29 -0.08
N ALA A 17 12.45 -24.36 0.96
CA ALA A 17 13.07 -23.27 1.73
C ALA A 17 12.11 -22.20 2.31
N PRO A 18 12.06 -22.02 3.64
CA PRO A 18 11.18 -21.00 4.22
C PRO A 18 11.63 -19.62 3.76
N PHE A 19 10.84 -19.01 2.86
CA PHE A 19 11.01 -17.61 2.50
C PHE A 19 10.84 -16.79 3.78
N TYR A 20 11.95 -16.25 4.29
CA TYR A 20 11.97 -15.50 5.54
C TYR A 20 11.95 -14.01 5.22
N LEU A 21 10.85 -13.35 5.58
CA LEU A 21 10.66 -11.93 5.37
C LEU A 21 10.39 -11.24 6.70
N LEU A 22 11.13 -10.17 7.00
CA LEU A 22 10.87 -9.34 8.17
C LEU A 22 9.58 -8.52 7.94
N PRO A 23 8.81 -8.20 9.00
CA PRO A 23 7.63 -7.35 8.88
C PRO A 23 7.91 -5.99 8.25
N ASP A 24 9.03 -5.34 8.57
CA ASP A 24 9.42 -4.05 7.98
C ASP A 24 9.60 -4.18 6.46
N TRP A 25 10.29 -5.23 6.00
CA TRP A 25 10.51 -5.46 4.56
C TRP A 25 9.22 -5.83 3.84
N ALA A 26 8.35 -6.62 4.47
CA ALA A 26 7.04 -6.93 3.92
C ALA A 26 6.20 -5.66 3.73
N PHE A 27 6.22 -4.76 4.71
CA PHE A 27 5.57 -3.46 4.58
C PHE A 27 6.19 -2.65 3.45
N ASP A 28 7.51 -2.51 3.41
CA ASP A 28 8.20 -1.68 2.41
C ASP A 28 7.93 -2.17 0.98
N ILE A 29 7.96 -3.49 0.72
CA ILE A 29 7.66 -4.07 -0.60
C ILE A 29 6.25 -3.71 -1.07
N VAL A 30 5.24 -3.94 -0.21
CA VAL A 30 3.85 -3.70 -0.56
C VAL A 30 3.56 -2.20 -0.67
N HIS A 31 4.19 -1.39 0.19
CA HIS A 31 4.02 0.06 0.17
C HIS A 31 4.69 0.70 -1.04
N GLU A 32 5.85 0.18 -1.46
CA GLU A 32 6.54 0.59 -2.69
C GLU A 32 5.70 0.25 -3.93
N PHE A 33 5.03 -0.90 -3.97
CA PHE A 33 4.11 -1.25 -5.06
C PHE A 33 3.01 -0.18 -5.26
N VAL A 34 2.36 0.27 -4.18
CA VAL A 34 1.37 1.36 -4.25
C VAL A 34 2.02 2.71 -4.57
N TYR A 35 3.26 2.93 -4.12
CA TYR A 35 4.02 4.13 -4.46
C TYR A 35 4.32 4.21 -5.96
N GLN A 36 4.71 3.12 -6.61
CA GLN A 36 4.93 3.05 -8.06
C GLN A 36 3.64 3.32 -8.86
N PHE A 37 2.51 2.77 -8.43
CA PHE A 37 1.19 3.12 -8.98
C PHE A 37 0.92 4.64 -8.92
N GLN A 38 1.16 5.25 -7.74
CA GLN A 38 0.97 6.68 -7.57
C GLN A 38 1.93 7.50 -8.45
N GLY A 39 3.19 7.08 -8.57
CA GLY A 39 4.19 7.68 -9.46
C GLY A 39 3.74 7.64 -10.92
N TYR A 40 3.19 6.52 -11.38
CA TYR A 40 2.65 6.40 -12.72
C TYR A 40 1.43 7.32 -12.97
N CYS A 41 0.54 7.45 -11.98
CA CYS A 41 -0.58 8.41 -12.05
C CYS A 41 -0.09 9.86 -12.19
N GLN A 42 0.93 10.24 -11.41
CA GLN A 42 1.54 11.56 -11.48
C GLN A 42 2.25 11.81 -12.82
N PHE A 43 2.96 10.80 -13.34
CA PHE A 43 3.57 10.86 -14.66
C PHE A 43 2.53 11.14 -15.74
N ARG A 44 1.43 10.36 -15.77
CA ARG A 44 0.32 10.57 -16.71
C ARG A 44 -0.27 11.98 -16.63
N ALA A 45 -0.56 12.46 -15.43
CA ALA A 45 -1.11 13.81 -15.22
C ALA A 45 -0.15 14.91 -15.69
N THR A 46 1.16 14.73 -15.44
CA THR A 46 2.21 15.67 -15.86
C THR A 46 2.34 15.73 -17.37
N VAL A 47 2.36 14.57 -18.05
CA VAL A 47 2.43 14.49 -19.50
C VAL A 47 1.20 15.13 -20.15
N GLN A 48 0.00 14.83 -19.65
CA GLN A 48 -1.24 15.46 -20.13
C GLN A 48 -1.25 16.98 -19.93
N SER A 49 -0.73 17.47 -18.79
CA SER A 49 -0.62 18.91 -18.53
C SER A 49 0.38 19.58 -19.47
N SER A 50 1.50 18.92 -19.76
CA SER A 50 2.50 19.40 -20.71
C SER A 50 1.97 19.42 -22.15
N ALA A 51 1.21 18.39 -22.56
CA ALA A 51 0.54 18.34 -23.86
C ALA A 51 -0.43 19.51 -24.04
N LYS A 52 -1.27 19.79 -23.04
CA LYS A 52 -2.16 20.97 -23.03
C LYS A 52 -1.39 22.28 -23.15
N LYS A 53 -0.29 22.45 -22.42
CA LYS A 53 0.53 23.67 -22.47
C LYS A 53 1.11 23.94 -23.87
N HIS A 54 1.49 22.88 -24.59
CA HIS A 54 2.08 22.98 -25.92
C HIS A 54 1.04 22.87 -27.05
N ASN A 55 -0.26 22.82 -26.74
CA ASN A 55 -1.35 22.59 -27.69
C ASN A 55 -1.11 21.35 -28.59
N VAL A 56 -0.55 20.29 -28.00
CA VAL A 56 -0.30 19.02 -28.68
C VAL A 56 -1.49 18.11 -28.45
N ASP A 57 -2.05 17.60 -29.54
CA ASP A 57 -3.04 16.54 -29.47
C ASP A 57 -2.36 15.24 -29.01
N VAL A 58 -2.94 14.60 -28.00
CA VAL A 58 -2.41 13.36 -27.39
C VAL A 58 -2.57 12.19 -28.34
N GLU A 59 -3.61 12.19 -29.17
CA GLU A 59 -3.89 11.11 -30.13
C GLU A 59 -3.09 11.26 -31.43
N ASN A 60 -2.83 12.50 -31.84
CA ASN A 60 -2.02 12.84 -33.01
C ASN A 60 -0.94 13.87 -32.66
N PRO A 61 0.14 13.45 -31.99
CA PRO A 61 1.20 14.36 -31.60
C PRO A 61 1.88 14.99 -32.81
N SER A 62 1.82 16.33 -32.91
CA SER A 62 2.44 17.07 -34.00
C SER A 62 3.96 17.11 -33.87
N SER A 63 4.67 17.08 -35.02
CA SER A 63 6.15 17.07 -35.06
C SER A 63 6.83 18.33 -34.46
N ASN A 64 6.07 19.37 -34.12
CA ASN A 64 6.59 20.62 -33.57
C ASN A 64 6.66 20.63 -32.02
N ALA A 65 6.24 19.54 -31.37
CA ALA A 65 6.32 19.42 -29.92
C ALA A 65 7.76 19.16 -29.44
N PRO A 66 8.09 19.51 -28.18
CA PRO A 66 9.37 19.15 -27.59
C PRO A 66 9.61 17.63 -27.61
N HIS A 67 10.82 17.19 -27.95
CA HIS A 67 11.15 15.76 -28.09
C HIS A 67 10.80 14.91 -26.86
N HIS A 68 11.11 15.40 -25.65
CA HIS A 68 10.79 14.70 -24.40
C HIS A 68 9.29 14.48 -24.19
N LEU A 69 8.44 15.39 -24.70
CA LEU A 69 6.99 15.25 -24.62
C LEU A 69 6.49 14.17 -25.58
N LEU A 70 7.02 14.15 -26.81
CA LEU A 70 6.70 13.12 -27.81
C LEU A 70 7.09 11.72 -27.34
N GLU A 71 8.27 11.60 -26.73
CA GLU A 71 8.76 10.35 -26.16
C GLU A 71 7.86 9.87 -25.02
N ASN A 72 7.51 10.75 -24.07
CA ASN A 72 6.60 10.42 -22.98
C ASN A 72 5.20 10.02 -23.48
N LEU A 73 4.66 10.71 -24.50
CA LEU A 73 3.38 10.36 -25.13
C LEU A 73 3.45 9.00 -25.81
N THR A 74 4.58 8.67 -26.44
CA THR A 74 4.82 7.36 -27.07
C THR A 74 4.87 6.25 -26.03
N ILE A 75 5.55 6.47 -24.90
CA ILE A 75 5.59 5.50 -23.80
C ILE A 75 4.18 5.24 -23.25
N LEU A 76 3.37 6.30 -23.08
CA LEU A 76 1.99 6.18 -22.61
C LEU A 76 1.07 5.48 -23.61
N SER A 77 1.24 5.71 -24.92
CA SER A 77 0.41 5.06 -25.94
C SER A 77 0.72 3.57 -26.07
N GLN A 78 1.99 3.18 -25.92
CA GLN A 78 2.42 1.78 -25.89
C GLN A 78 1.92 1.03 -24.65
N ASN A 79 1.88 1.70 -23.50
CA ASN A 79 1.57 1.09 -22.20
C ASN A 79 0.34 1.73 -21.55
N ARG A 80 -0.78 1.78 -22.28
CA ARG A 80 -2.01 2.47 -21.85
C ARG A 80 -2.62 1.88 -20.58
N ASP A 81 -2.55 0.56 -20.44
CA ASP A 81 -3.16 -0.21 -19.36
C ASP A 81 -2.18 -0.52 -18.22
N ALA A 82 -0.93 -0.03 -18.31
CA ALA A 82 0.03 -0.18 -17.23
C ALA A 82 -0.52 0.47 -15.96
N TRP A 83 -0.38 -0.23 -14.83
CA TRP A 83 -0.84 0.26 -13.53
C TRP A 83 -2.33 0.66 -13.51
N ALA A 84 -3.18 -0.01 -14.29
CA ALA A 84 -4.62 0.18 -14.17
C ALA A 84 -5.07 -0.14 -12.74
N VAL A 85 -5.96 0.69 -12.19
CA VAL A 85 -6.31 0.64 -10.78
C VAL A 85 -6.98 -0.66 -10.39
N GLU A 86 -7.76 -1.23 -11.32
CA GLU A 86 -8.43 -2.51 -11.19
C GLU A 86 -7.43 -3.65 -10.96
N PHE A 87 -6.33 -3.67 -11.72
CA PHE A 87 -5.28 -4.66 -11.54
C PHE A 87 -4.58 -4.48 -10.20
N VAL A 88 -4.23 -3.24 -9.81
CA VAL A 88 -3.58 -2.97 -8.52
C VAL A 88 -4.45 -3.43 -7.36
N MET A 89 -5.75 -3.14 -7.39
CA MET A 89 -6.71 -3.62 -6.39
C MET A 89 -6.82 -5.15 -6.37
N GLN A 90 -6.84 -5.79 -7.54
CA GLN A 90 -6.91 -7.24 -7.67
C GLN A 90 -5.66 -7.92 -7.08
N TYR A 91 -4.47 -7.40 -7.38
CA TYR A 91 -3.20 -7.92 -6.83
C TYR A 91 -3.16 -7.80 -5.31
N LEU A 92 -3.54 -6.64 -4.76
CA LEU A 92 -3.60 -6.45 -3.30
C LEU A 92 -4.63 -7.39 -2.66
N SER A 93 -5.80 -7.56 -3.28
CA SER A 93 -6.84 -8.48 -2.79
C SER A 93 -6.38 -9.94 -2.82
N ARG A 94 -5.65 -10.34 -3.86
CA ARG A 94 -5.05 -11.67 -3.98
C ARG A 94 -3.96 -11.91 -2.92
N LEU A 95 -3.10 -10.91 -2.65
CA LEU A 95 -2.12 -11.01 -1.56
C LEU A 95 -2.80 -11.18 -0.19
N ILE A 96 -3.92 -10.48 0.04
CA ILE A 96 -4.71 -10.64 1.27
C ILE A 96 -5.26 -12.08 1.36
N SER A 97 -5.78 -12.67 0.27
CA SER A 97 -6.30 -14.04 0.29
C SER A 97 -5.21 -15.09 0.48
N VAL A 98 -4.05 -14.91 -0.17
CA VAL A 98 -2.88 -15.79 0.00
C VAL A 98 -2.38 -15.73 1.44
N GLY A 99 -2.26 -14.53 2.01
CA GLY A 99 -1.84 -14.37 3.41
C GLY A 99 -2.79 -14.95 4.44
N LYS A 100 -4.08 -15.12 4.12
CA LYS A 100 -5.04 -15.83 5.01
C LYS A 100 -4.96 -17.35 4.89
N SER A 101 -4.58 -17.84 3.72
CA SER A 101 -4.60 -19.27 3.39
C SER A 101 -3.25 -19.95 3.63
N SER A 102 -2.19 -19.16 3.77
CA SER A 102 -0.82 -19.65 3.96
C SER A 102 -0.46 -19.74 5.44
N ASP A 103 0.26 -20.82 5.79
CA ASP A 103 0.89 -21.00 7.10
C ASP A 103 2.31 -20.41 7.15
N VAL A 104 2.82 -19.88 6.03
CA VAL A 104 4.17 -19.31 5.95
C VAL A 104 4.13 -17.85 6.44
N PRO A 105 4.92 -17.48 7.48
CA PRO A 105 4.89 -16.14 8.05
C PRO A 105 5.09 -15.00 7.05
N ALA A 106 5.94 -15.19 6.04
CA ALA A 106 6.20 -14.17 5.04
C ALA A 106 4.95 -13.81 4.21
N TYR A 107 4.18 -14.80 3.76
CA TYR A 107 2.93 -14.55 3.03
C TYR A 107 1.86 -13.95 3.93
N GLN A 108 1.83 -14.35 5.20
CA GLN A 108 0.91 -13.75 6.18
C GLN A 108 1.25 -12.26 6.43
N TYR A 109 2.54 -11.91 6.57
CA TYR A 109 2.97 -10.51 6.66
C TYR A 109 2.59 -9.72 5.41
N LEU A 110 2.83 -10.27 4.22
CA LEU A 110 2.44 -9.64 2.96
C LEU A 110 0.93 -9.41 2.87
N GLY A 111 0.10 -10.37 3.28
CA GLY A 111 -1.36 -10.23 3.32
C GLY A 111 -1.83 -9.15 4.30
N ILE A 112 -1.25 -9.11 5.50
CA ILE A 112 -1.54 -8.09 6.51
C ILE A 112 -1.22 -6.69 5.97
N PHE A 113 -0.03 -6.49 5.40
CA PHE A 113 0.37 -5.19 4.88
C PHE A 113 -0.31 -4.85 3.55
N ALA A 114 -0.71 -5.84 2.75
CA ALA A 114 -1.57 -5.64 1.57
C ALA A 114 -2.93 -5.07 1.96
N SER A 115 -3.50 -5.47 3.10
CA SER A 115 -4.72 -4.87 3.65
C SER A 115 -4.53 -3.38 3.98
N ILE A 116 -3.39 -3.01 4.56
CA ILE A 116 -3.07 -1.60 4.87
C ILE A 116 -2.83 -0.81 3.58
N ALA A 117 -2.10 -1.38 2.62
CA ALA A 117 -1.85 -0.76 1.33
C ALA A 117 -3.13 -0.57 0.50
N LEU A 118 -4.03 -1.55 0.54
CA LEU A 118 -5.37 -1.45 -0.05
C LEU A 118 -6.18 -0.33 0.62
N SER A 119 -6.12 -0.23 1.96
CA SER A 119 -6.78 0.87 2.68
C SER A 119 -6.26 2.25 2.23
N ARG A 120 -4.96 2.36 1.97
CA ARG A 120 -4.34 3.58 1.43
C ARG A 120 -4.83 3.85 0.00
N LEU A 121 -4.87 2.84 -0.86
CA LEU A 121 -5.32 2.98 -2.25
C LEU A 121 -6.77 3.46 -2.32
N GLU A 122 -7.67 2.86 -1.56
CA GLU A 122 -9.09 3.26 -1.45
C GLU A 122 -9.24 4.71 -0.97
N CYS A 123 -8.44 5.11 0.02
CA CYS A 123 -8.42 6.50 0.48
C CYS A 123 -7.96 7.48 -0.60
N LEU A 124 -6.96 7.10 -1.42
CA LEU A 124 -6.46 7.92 -2.53
C LEU A 124 -7.49 8.04 -3.67
N MET A 125 -8.28 7.00 -3.90
CA MET A 125 -9.39 7.04 -4.87
C MET A 125 -10.61 7.83 -4.36
N GLY A 126 -10.64 8.13 -3.05
CA GLY A 126 -11.74 8.85 -2.41
C GLY A 126 -12.86 7.94 -1.87
N ASP A 127 -12.71 6.61 -1.93
CA ASP A 127 -13.61 5.70 -1.23
C ASP A 127 -13.18 5.53 0.24
N TYR A 128 -13.67 6.44 1.07
CA TYR A 128 -13.40 6.44 2.50
C TYR A 128 -14.07 5.29 3.25
N ARG A 129 -15.13 4.69 2.70
CA ARG A 129 -15.78 3.52 3.31
C ARG A 129 -14.98 2.26 2.98
N GLY A 130 -14.55 2.12 1.73
CA GLY A 130 -13.64 1.08 1.26
C GLY A 130 -12.33 1.08 2.06
N CYS A 131 -11.72 2.24 2.27
CA CYS A 131 -10.51 2.38 3.09
C CYS A 131 -10.68 1.75 4.49
N LEU A 132 -11.75 2.10 5.20
CA LEU A 132 -12.02 1.56 6.52
C LEU A 132 -12.36 0.06 6.47
N SER A 133 -13.12 -0.38 5.47
CA SER A 133 -13.49 -1.79 5.28
C SER A 133 -12.25 -2.67 5.04
N ALA A 134 -11.26 -2.17 4.29
CA ALA A 134 -10.03 -2.90 4.00
C ALA A 134 -9.09 -2.98 5.21
N GLY A 135 -8.93 -1.90 5.98
CA GLY A 135 -7.93 -1.88 7.06
C GLY A 135 -8.43 -2.25 8.46
N LEU A 136 -9.73 -2.09 8.76
CA LEU A 136 -10.28 -2.41 10.09
C LEU A 136 -10.15 -3.89 10.51
N PRO A 137 -10.34 -4.89 9.63
CA PRO A 137 -10.21 -6.29 10.02
C PRO A 137 -8.83 -6.60 10.61
N VAL A 138 -7.76 -6.06 10.01
CA VAL A 138 -6.38 -6.25 10.50
C VAL A 138 -6.13 -5.56 11.84
N MET A 139 -6.90 -4.51 12.16
CA MET A 139 -6.68 -3.66 13.34
C MET A 139 -7.57 -4.00 14.54
N THR A 140 -8.75 -4.56 14.29
CA THR A 140 -9.79 -4.73 15.32
C THR A 140 -10.20 -6.18 15.53
N ASP A 141 -10.09 -7.01 14.49
CA ASP A 141 -10.44 -8.41 14.58
C ASP A 141 -9.17 -9.23 14.90
N ASN A 142 -9.06 -9.64 16.16
CA ASN A 142 -7.96 -10.48 16.64
C ASN A 142 -7.95 -11.88 16.00
N ASN A 143 -8.98 -12.25 15.23
CA ASN A 143 -9.11 -13.56 14.61
C ASN A 143 -9.01 -13.53 13.07
N SER A 144 -8.77 -12.35 12.48
CA SER A 144 -8.72 -12.18 11.02
C SER A 144 -7.41 -12.69 10.41
N PHE A 145 -6.29 -12.50 11.13
CA PHE A 145 -4.95 -12.91 10.72
C PHE A 145 -4.10 -13.19 11.97
N SER A 146 -3.47 -14.35 12.02
CA SER A 146 -2.51 -14.72 13.07
C SER A 146 -1.23 -15.23 12.43
N VAL A 147 -0.08 -14.76 12.90
CA VAL A 147 1.22 -15.24 12.44
C VAL A 147 1.89 -16.03 13.54
N THR A 148 2.13 -17.30 13.29
CA THR A 148 2.89 -18.16 14.20
C THR A 148 4.34 -18.17 13.75
N LYS A 149 5.23 -17.61 14.57
CA LYS A 149 6.67 -17.61 14.34
C LYS A 149 7.37 -18.08 15.61
N ASP A 150 8.26 -19.06 15.47
CA ASP A 150 9.11 -19.56 16.56
C ASP A 150 8.33 -20.00 17.84
N GLY A 151 7.08 -20.45 17.67
CA GLY A 151 6.20 -20.87 18.77
C GLY A 151 5.37 -19.76 19.41
N GLU A 152 5.57 -18.50 19.03
CA GLU A 152 4.75 -17.36 19.43
C GLU A 152 3.72 -17.04 18.34
N THR A 153 2.46 -16.85 18.74
CA THR A 153 1.38 -16.43 17.82
C THR A 153 1.14 -14.93 18.02
N LEU A 154 1.55 -14.15 17.03
CA LEU A 154 1.35 -12.70 17.00
C LEU A 154 0.05 -12.38 16.27
N GLN A 155 -0.72 -11.45 16.85
CA GLN A 155 -1.93 -10.97 16.21
C GLN A 155 -1.61 -9.94 15.14
N SER A 156 -2.48 -9.84 14.14
CA SER A 156 -2.32 -8.87 13.04
C SER A 156 -2.20 -7.43 13.51
N ASN A 157 -2.93 -7.06 14.56
CA ASN A 157 -2.83 -5.74 15.15
C ASN A 157 -1.41 -5.49 15.69
N GLU A 158 -0.80 -6.49 16.34
CA GLU A 158 0.52 -6.36 16.98
C GLU A 158 1.61 -6.22 15.93
N ILE A 159 1.45 -6.93 14.81
CA ILE A 159 2.35 -6.87 13.65
C ILE A 159 2.31 -5.50 12.99
N VAL A 160 1.12 -4.92 12.78
CA VAL A 160 1.06 -3.57 12.19
C VAL A 160 1.56 -2.51 13.18
N GLN A 161 1.36 -2.73 14.48
CA GLN A 161 1.87 -1.84 15.52
C GLN A 161 3.38 -1.98 15.72
N SER A 162 4.00 -3.12 15.41
CA SER A 162 5.45 -3.27 15.54
C SER A 162 6.21 -2.43 14.49
N VAL A 163 5.67 -2.33 13.27
CA VAL A 163 6.21 -1.50 12.20
C VAL A 163 5.67 -0.07 12.29
N PHE A 164 6.51 0.88 12.69
CA PHE A 164 6.08 2.28 12.87
C PHE A 164 5.51 2.90 11.59
N SER A 165 6.15 2.67 10.45
CA SER A 165 5.71 3.19 9.14
C SER A 165 4.32 2.68 8.77
N ALA A 166 4.01 1.42 9.08
CA ALA A 166 2.70 0.83 8.85
C ALA A 166 1.63 1.41 9.78
N ARG A 167 1.94 1.51 11.08
CA ARG A 167 1.07 2.19 12.07
C ARG A 167 0.74 3.61 11.63
N LEU A 168 1.74 4.38 11.20
CA LEU A 168 1.58 5.76 10.76
C LEU A 168 0.73 5.83 9.48
N SER A 169 1.03 5.00 8.49
CA SER A 169 0.29 4.94 7.23
C SER A 169 -1.18 4.61 7.47
N TRP A 170 -1.49 3.61 8.29
CA TRP A 170 -2.86 3.31 8.68
C TRP A 170 -3.54 4.50 9.39
N ALA A 171 -2.90 5.04 10.44
CA ALA A 171 -3.50 6.10 11.25
C ALA A 171 -3.82 7.34 10.40
N TYR A 172 -2.97 7.66 9.43
CA TYR A 172 -3.18 8.76 8.49
C TYR A 172 -4.39 8.52 7.58
N HIS A 173 -4.41 7.42 6.81
CA HIS A 173 -5.48 7.16 5.83
C HIS A 173 -6.83 6.87 6.51
N ALA A 174 -6.84 6.14 7.62
CA ALA A 174 -8.04 5.93 8.42
C ALA A 174 -8.53 7.24 9.04
N GLY A 175 -7.62 8.07 9.58
CA GLY A 175 -7.94 9.38 10.14
C GLY A 175 -8.60 10.30 9.12
N VAL A 176 -8.02 10.43 7.92
CA VAL A 176 -8.61 11.20 6.80
C VAL A 176 -9.98 10.63 6.43
N SER A 177 -10.10 9.31 6.31
CA SER A 177 -11.37 8.66 5.98
C SER A 177 -12.46 8.94 7.02
N TYR A 178 -12.13 8.90 8.32
CA TYR A 178 -13.07 9.28 9.38
C TYR A 178 -13.48 10.75 9.32
N LEU A 179 -12.55 11.66 8.98
CA LEU A 179 -12.86 13.09 8.79
C LEU A 179 -13.84 13.29 7.63
N MET A 180 -13.59 12.64 6.50
CA MET A 180 -14.43 12.76 5.29
C MET A 180 -15.81 12.13 5.48
N LEU A 181 -15.91 11.08 6.31
CA LEU A 181 -17.18 10.47 6.73
C LEU A 181 -17.86 11.20 7.90
N ARG A 182 -17.34 12.37 8.33
CA ARG A 182 -17.85 13.19 9.45
C ARG A 182 -17.89 12.46 10.80
N ARG A 183 -17.07 11.42 10.97
CA ARG A 183 -16.91 10.67 12.22
C ARG A 183 -15.78 11.26 13.05
N TYR A 184 -15.93 12.52 13.46
CA TYR A 184 -14.87 13.29 14.11
C TYR A 184 -14.36 12.66 15.41
N LYS A 185 -15.24 12.04 16.21
CA LYS A 185 -14.86 11.34 17.45
C LYS A 185 -13.87 10.20 17.18
N ASP A 186 -14.09 9.42 16.13
CA ASP A 186 -13.19 8.34 15.73
C ASP A 186 -11.89 8.88 15.13
N ALA A 187 -11.98 9.94 14.31
CA ALA A 187 -10.81 10.61 13.75
C ALA A 187 -9.87 11.13 14.85
N THR A 188 -10.41 11.84 15.85
CA THR A 188 -9.63 12.35 16.98
C THR A 188 -8.98 11.22 17.78
N ARG A 189 -9.66 10.08 17.96
CA ARG A 189 -9.10 8.93 18.66
C ARG A 189 -7.89 8.34 17.94
N ILE A 190 -7.98 8.14 16.63
CA ILE A 190 -6.88 7.56 15.84
C ILE A 190 -5.73 8.55 15.70
N LEU A 191 -6.01 9.77 15.24
CA LEU A 191 -4.99 10.79 15.02
C LEU A 191 -4.35 11.24 16.35
N GLY A 192 -5.15 11.46 17.39
CA GLY A 192 -4.64 11.78 18.72
C GLY A 192 -3.80 10.65 19.31
N GLY A 193 -4.17 9.39 19.05
CA GLY A 193 -3.39 8.21 19.44
C GLY A 193 -2.00 8.20 18.83
N ILE A 194 -1.89 8.36 17.50
CA ILE A 194 -0.58 8.37 16.83
C ILE A 194 0.26 9.59 17.21
N CYS A 195 -0.34 10.78 17.35
CA CYS A 195 0.39 11.96 17.82
C CYS A 195 0.95 11.77 19.24
N SER A 196 0.16 11.19 20.13
CA SER A 196 0.59 10.90 21.52
C SER A 196 1.74 9.89 21.55
N TYR A 197 1.66 8.86 20.70
CA TYR A 197 2.73 7.89 20.53
C TYR A 197 4.02 8.56 20.02
N MET A 198 3.93 9.36 18.96
CA MET A 198 5.07 10.09 18.41
C MET A 198 5.71 11.03 19.43
N LEU A 199 4.92 11.79 20.17
CA LEU A 199 5.42 12.68 21.22
C LEU A 199 6.21 11.92 22.30
N ARG A 200 5.77 10.72 22.68
CA ARG A 200 6.50 9.85 23.62
C ARG A 200 7.77 9.29 23.01
N GLY A 201 7.73 8.84 21.76
CA GLY A 201 8.87 8.30 21.04
C GLY A 201 9.97 9.34 20.77
N PHE A 202 9.61 10.61 20.56
CA PHE A 202 10.59 11.70 20.43
C PHE A 202 11.28 12.03 21.75
N LYS A 203 10.54 12.02 22.87
CA LYS A 203 11.09 12.25 24.22
C LYS A 203 12.05 11.15 24.65
N THR A 204 11.75 9.90 24.33
CA THR A 204 12.59 8.73 24.67
C THR A 204 13.75 8.52 23.69
N GLY A 205 13.81 9.28 22.60
CA GLY A 205 14.84 9.16 21.58
C GLY A 205 14.70 7.95 20.64
N GLN A 206 13.68 7.11 20.84
CA GLN A 206 13.41 5.92 20.01
C GLN A 206 13.13 6.28 18.55
N LEU A 207 12.44 7.41 18.31
CA LEU A 207 12.08 7.86 16.96
C LEU A 207 13.15 8.74 16.29
N ARG A 208 14.29 9.04 16.95
CA ARG A 208 15.39 9.79 16.32
C ARG A 208 16.17 8.99 15.28
N LYS A 209 15.96 7.67 15.24
CA LYS A 209 16.65 6.73 14.34
C LYS A 209 15.87 6.41 13.07
N LEU A 210 14.67 6.95 12.89
CA LEU A 210 13.92 6.75 11.65
C LEU A 210 14.63 7.52 10.53
N PRO A 211 15.03 6.86 9.42
CA PRO A 211 15.50 7.56 8.25
C PRO A 211 14.36 8.47 7.76
N GLY A 212 14.68 9.75 7.58
CA GLY A 212 13.79 10.75 6.98
C GLY A 212 13.84 10.69 5.46
#